data_AF-A0A5D2YY35-F1
#
_entry.id   AF-A0A5D2YY35-F1
#
_cell.length_a   1.000
_cell.length_b   1.000
_cell.length_c   1.000
_cell.angle_alpha   90.00
_cell.angle_beta   90.00
_cell.angle_gamma   90.00
#
_symmetry.space_group_name_H-M   'P 1'
#
loop_
_entity.id
_entity.type
_entity.pdbx_description
1 polymer ?
#
loop_
_entity_poly.entity_id
_entity_poly.type
_entity_poly.pdbx_seq_one_letter_code
_entity_poly.pdbx_strand_id
1 'polypeptide(L)'
;MAEIDHCCSTQLIDGEGEFNVVGLDNFIRTTKLTNCGLSYAVVAIMGPQSSGKSNLLNHLFPTNFREMDAFRGRSQTTKGIWIANCVGIDPFTVAMDLEGTDGRERGEDDTTFEKQSALFALAIADIVLINM
;
A
#
# COMPACT_ATOMS: atom_id res chain seq x y z
N MET A 1 -3.40 -4.84 29.93
CA MET A 1 -3.41 -3.60 29.12
C MET A 1 -3.03 -4.05 27.73
N ALA A 2 -3.99 -4.13 26.80
CA ALA A 2 -3.73 -4.67 25.47
C ALA A 2 -2.75 -3.73 24.75
N GLU A 3 -1.61 -4.25 24.29
CA GLU A 3 -0.73 -3.51 23.40
C GLU A 3 -1.57 -3.10 22.19
N ILE A 4 -1.62 -1.80 21.91
CA ILE A 4 -2.23 -1.29 20.69
C ILE A 4 -1.31 -1.76 19.58
N ASP A 5 -1.72 -2.85 18.92
CA ASP A 5 -1.02 -3.48 17.81
C ASP A 5 -0.78 -2.40 16.74
N HIS A 6 0.46 -1.94 16.66
CA HIS A 6 0.82 -0.77 15.87
C HIS A 6 0.69 -1.15 14.39
N CYS A 7 -0.22 -0.50 13.66
CA CYS A 7 -0.26 -0.64 12.21
C CYS A 7 1.09 -0.20 11.64
N CYS A 8 1.88 -1.17 11.18
CA CYS A 8 3.20 -0.94 10.59
C CYS A 8 3.03 -0.74 9.09
N SER A 9 2.91 0.52 8.65
CA SER A 9 2.99 0.87 7.23
C SER A 9 4.45 0.95 6.80
N THR A 10 4.82 0.25 5.73
CA THR A 10 6.16 0.19 5.17
C THR A 10 6.13 0.50 3.69
N GLN A 11 7.01 1.37 3.21
CA GLN A 11 7.21 1.57 1.77
C GLN A 11 7.97 0.37 1.21
N LEU A 12 7.31 -0.39 0.32
CA LEU A 12 7.84 -1.60 -0.30
C LEU A 12 8.67 -1.27 -1.54
N ILE A 13 8.15 -0.37 -2.38
CA ILE A 13 8.83 0.18 -3.55
C ILE A 13 8.76 1.69 -3.43
N ASP A 14 9.86 2.39 -3.63
CA ASP A 14 9.89 3.85 -3.53
C ASP A 14 9.44 4.57 -4.82
N GLY A 15 9.56 5.91 -4.82
CA GLY A 15 9.20 6.71 -5.98
C GLY A 15 10.08 6.47 -7.21
N GLU A 16 11.31 6.03 -7.02
CA GLU A 16 12.26 5.77 -8.11
C GLU A 16 12.16 4.31 -8.61
N GLY A 17 11.30 3.50 -8.00
CA GLY A 17 11.12 2.09 -8.35
C GLY A 17 12.07 1.13 -7.62
N GLU A 18 12.82 1.62 -6.63
CA GLU A 18 13.75 0.80 -5.86
C GLU A 18 13.01 0.00 -4.79
N PHE A 19 13.35 -1.29 -4.67
CA PHE A 19 12.71 -2.21 -3.74
C PHE A 19 13.36 -2.15 -2.35
N ASN A 20 12.56 -1.86 -1.33
CA ASN A 20 13.01 -1.67 0.04
C ASN A 20 13.12 -3.00 0.81
N VAL A 21 14.19 -3.75 0.55
CA VAL A 21 14.46 -5.04 1.21
C VAL A 21 14.51 -4.90 2.74
N VAL A 22 15.19 -3.85 3.23
CA VAL A 22 15.36 -3.63 4.68
C VAL A 22 14.02 -3.33 5.36
N GLY A 23 13.17 -2.52 4.73
CA GLY A 23 11.83 -2.22 5.21
C GLY A 23 10.94 -3.47 5.25
N LEU A 24 10.99 -4.29 4.19
CA LEU A 24 10.24 -5.55 4.13
C LEU A 24 10.68 -6.53 5.22
N ASP A 25 11.99 -6.71 5.41
CA ASP A 25 12.53 -7.57 6.49
C ASP A 25 12.06 -7.11 7.86
N ASN A 26 12.04 -5.80 8.11
CA ASN A 26 11.54 -5.23 9.35
C ASN A 26 10.02 -5.44 9.52
N PHE A 27 9.25 -5.28 8.45
CA PHE A 27 7.81 -5.54 8.42
C PHE A 27 7.51 -7.00 8.77
N ILE A 28 8.20 -7.95 8.14
CA ILE A 28 8.01 -9.39 8.36
C ILE A 28 8.28 -9.76 9.83
N ARG A 29 9.37 -9.25 10.40
CA ARG A 29 9.73 -9.50 11.81
C ARG A 29 8.73 -8.90 12.78
N THR A 30 8.31 -7.66 12.53
CA THR A 30 7.42 -6.90 13.43
C THR A 30 6.01 -7.48 13.45
N THR A 31 5.48 -7.83 12.27
CA THR A 31 4.11 -8.34 12.12
C THR A 31 4.01 -9.85 12.35
N LYS A 32 5.15 -10.54 12.45
CA LYS A 32 5.25 -12.00 12.58
C LYS A 32 4.58 -12.74 11.40
N LEU A 33 4.63 -12.16 10.20
CA LEU A 33 4.06 -12.75 8.97
C LEU A 33 4.48 -14.22 8.76
N THR A 34 5.73 -14.57 9.10
CA THR A 34 6.24 -15.95 8.98
C THR A 34 5.46 -16.98 9.80
N ASN A 35 4.81 -16.55 10.89
CA ASN A 35 4.03 -17.44 11.76
C ASN A 35 2.69 -17.83 11.13
N CYS A 36 2.21 -17.05 10.16
CA CYS A 36 0.95 -17.28 9.47
C CYS A 36 1.05 -18.37 8.39
N GLY A 37 2.27 -18.76 7.99
CA GLY A 37 2.50 -19.79 6.98
C GLY A 37 1.81 -19.44 5.66
N LEU A 38 0.89 -20.28 5.20
CA LEU A 38 0.07 -20.05 4.00
C LEU A 38 -1.27 -19.35 4.30
N SER A 39 -1.57 -19.07 5.57
CA SER A 39 -2.80 -18.42 6.01
C SER A 39 -2.60 -16.90 6.04
N TYR A 40 -2.40 -16.33 4.87
CA TYR A 40 -2.40 -14.89 4.68
C TYR A 40 -3.07 -14.52 3.35
N ALA A 41 -3.50 -13.28 3.23
CA ALA A 41 -4.01 -12.71 1.99
C ALA A 41 -3.38 -11.34 1.72
N VAL A 42 -3.20 -11.01 0.45
CA VAL A 42 -2.73 -9.70 -0.01
C VAL A 42 -3.86 -8.98 -0.75
N VAL A 43 -4.24 -7.80 -0.25
CA VAL A 43 -5.25 -6.94 -0.85
C VAL A 43 -4.57 -5.70 -1.41
N ALA A 44 -4.61 -5.51 -2.73
CA ALA A 44 -4.11 -4.31 -3.38
C ALA A 44 -5.24 -3.34 -3.72
N ILE A 45 -4.94 -2.04 -3.74
CA ILE A 45 -5.82 -1.02 -4.33
C ILE A 45 -5.10 -0.26 -5.44
N MET A 46 -5.76 -0.08 -6.58
CA MET A 46 -5.26 0.68 -7.72
C MET A 46 -6.33 1.66 -8.23
N GLY A 47 -5.90 2.72 -8.91
CA GLY A 47 -6.80 3.71 -9.50
C GLY A 47 -6.22 5.13 -9.54
N PRO A 48 -6.96 6.09 -10.11
CA PRO A 48 -6.45 7.43 -10.41
C PRO A 48 -5.89 8.18 -9.19
N GLN A 49 -4.99 9.14 -9.42
CA GLN A 49 -4.44 9.99 -8.38
C GLN A 49 -5.56 10.76 -7.68
N SER A 50 -5.52 10.79 -6.34
CA SER A 50 -6.50 11.49 -5.50
C SER A 50 -7.94 10.95 -5.57
N SER A 51 -8.16 9.70 -5.98
CA SER A 51 -9.48 9.05 -5.95
C SER A 51 -9.92 8.54 -4.56
N GLY A 52 -9.10 8.71 -3.52
CA GLY A 52 -9.42 8.29 -2.15
C GLY A 52 -8.96 6.87 -1.78
N LYS A 53 -8.02 6.28 -2.52
CA LYS A 53 -7.50 4.91 -2.28
C LYS A 53 -7.03 4.65 -0.85
N SER A 54 -6.06 5.42 -0.38
CA SER A 54 -5.49 5.27 0.97
C SER A 54 -6.55 5.48 2.06
N ASN A 55 -7.47 6.43 1.83
CA ASN A 55 -8.60 6.67 2.73
C ASN A 55 -9.53 5.44 2.78
N LEU A 56 -9.88 4.85 1.63
CA LEU A 56 -10.70 3.65 1.59
C LEU A 56 -10.02 2.47 2.30
N LEU A 57 -8.72 2.26 2.07
CA LEU A 57 -7.97 1.21 2.76
C LEU A 57 -7.96 1.41 4.28
N ASN A 58 -7.68 2.63 4.76
CA ASN A 58 -7.66 2.93 6.20
C ASN A 58 -9.01 2.63 6.88
N HIS A 59 -10.13 2.87 6.19
CA HIS A 59 -11.47 2.61 6.73
C HIS A 59 -11.90 1.15 6.64
N LEU A 60 -11.51 0.42 5.58
CA LEU A 60 -11.89 -0.98 5.39
C LEU A 60 -10.98 -1.97 6.13
N PHE A 61 -9.69 -1.69 6.13
CA PHE A 61 -8.65 -2.56 6.65
C PHE A 61 -7.86 -1.75 7.67
N PRO A 62 -8.07 -1.90 8.99
CA PRO A 62 -7.56 -1.03 10.06
C PRO A 62 -6.07 -0.64 9.90
N THR A 63 -5.83 0.37 9.07
CA THR A 63 -4.51 0.77 8.59
C THR A 63 -4.34 2.28 8.72
N ASN A 64 -3.11 2.75 8.54
CA ASN A 64 -2.77 4.16 8.73
C ASN A 64 -1.88 4.69 7.59
N PHE A 65 -2.26 4.40 6.34
CA PHE A 65 -1.63 4.98 5.17
C PHE A 65 -1.80 6.49 5.17
N ARG A 66 -0.79 7.20 4.65
CA ARG A 66 -0.82 8.65 4.55
C ARG A 66 -1.94 9.09 3.60
N GLU A 67 -2.82 9.94 4.09
CA GLU A 67 -3.89 10.55 3.29
C GLU A 67 -3.56 11.97 2.85
N MET A 68 -4.26 12.42 1.80
CA MET A 68 -4.14 13.79 1.31
C MET A 68 -4.74 14.76 2.34
N ASP A 69 -3.98 15.79 2.69
CA ASP A 69 -4.48 16.91 3.49
C ASP A 69 -4.94 18.05 2.57
N ALA A 70 -6.26 18.18 2.42
CA ALA A 70 -6.87 19.19 1.56
C ALA A 70 -6.48 20.64 1.94
N PHE A 71 -6.14 20.90 3.21
CA PHE A 71 -5.73 22.23 3.66
C PHE A 71 -4.31 22.60 3.20
N ARG A 72 -3.48 21.61 2.87
CA ARG A 72 -2.11 21.81 2.37
C ARG A 72 -2.00 21.83 0.85
N GLY A 73 -3.13 21.68 0.16
CA GLY A 73 -3.21 21.64 -1.30
C GLY A 73 -3.31 20.22 -1.86
N ARG A 74 -3.67 20.13 -3.14
CA ARG A 74 -3.76 18.85 -3.86
C ARG A 74 -2.39 18.52 -4.45
N SER A 75 -1.73 17.51 -3.89
CA SER A 75 -0.49 16.96 -4.40
C SER A 75 -0.50 15.44 -4.30
N GLN A 76 0.41 14.78 -5.01
CA GLN A 76 0.65 13.37 -4.86
C GLN A 76 0.94 13.02 -3.39
N THR A 77 0.19 12.05 -2.87
CA THR A 77 0.22 11.67 -1.46
C THR A 77 0.97 10.36 -1.27
N THR A 78 0.56 9.33 -2.01
CA THR A 78 1.26 8.05 -2.07
C THR A 78 2.31 8.12 -3.18
N LYS A 79 3.57 7.88 -2.81
CA LYS A 79 4.70 7.69 -3.73
C LYS A 79 5.23 6.29 -3.59
N GLY A 80 5.39 5.57 -4.68
CA GLY A 80 5.78 4.18 -4.67
C GLY A 80 4.62 3.24 -4.33
N ILE A 81 4.95 2.08 -3.77
CA ILE A 81 3.98 1.09 -3.27
C ILE A 81 4.20 0.91 -1.77
N TRP A 82 3.12 1.00 -1.01
CA TRP A 82 3.14 0.84 0.45
C TRP A 82 2.40 -0.41 0.85
N ILE A 83 2.88 -1.07 1.91
CA ILE A 83 2.22 -2.21 2.52
C ILE A 83 1.92 -1.94 4.00
N ALA A 84 0.85 -2.52 4.52
CA ALA A 84 0.52 -2.47 5.94
C ALA A 84 -0.15 -3.76 6.41
N ASN A 85 0.05 -4.11 7.68
CA ASN A 85 -0.70 -5.18 8.32
C ASN A 85 -2.09 -4.69 8.71
N CYS A 86 -3.12 -5.43 8.32
CA CYS A 86 -4.50 -5.17 8.66
C CYS A 86 -4.83 -5.82 10.02
N VAL A 87 -4.59 -5.07 11.09
CA VAL A 87 -4.75 -5.55 12.47
C VAL A 87 -6.18 -6.03 12.72
N GLY A 88 -6.31 -7.21 13.32
CA GLY A 88 -7.61 -7.77 13.72
C GLY A 88 -8.40 -8.45 12.59
N ILE A 89 -7.79 -8.66 11.42
CA ILE A 89 -8.38 -9.43 10.31
C ILE A 89 -7.78 -10.83 10.27
N ASP A 90 -8.65 -11.83 10.07
CA ASP A 90 -8.30 -13.24 9.87
C ASP A 90 -8.82 -13.71 8.49
N PRO A 91 -8.00 -14.35 7.65
CA PRO A 91 -6.57 -14.65 7.84
C PRO A 91 -5.71 -13.38 7.85
N PHE A 92 -4.43 -13.51 8.25
CA PHE A 92 -3.49 -12.39 8.27
C PHE A 92 -3.52 -11.64 6.93
N THR A 93 -3.88 -10.36 6.95
CA THR A 93 -4.10 -9.61 5.70
C THR A 93 -3.08 -8.50 5.58
N VAL A 94 -2.44 -8.42 4.40
CA VAL A 94 -1.57 -7.31 4.01
C VAL A 94 -2.33 -6.42 3.04
N ALA A 95 -2.54 -5.16 3.40
CA ALA A 95 -3.03 -4.15 2.48
C ALA A 95 -1.86 -3.56 1.69
N MET A 96 -2.05 -3.31 0.41
CA MET A 96 -1.08 -2.71 -0.50
C MET A 96 -1.68 -1.48 -1.19
N ASP A 97 -1.18 -0.30 -0.84
CA ASP A 97 -1.59 0.99 -1.41
C ASP A 97 -0.65 1.38 -2.54
N LEU A 98 -1.16 1.41 -3.77
CA LEU A 98 -0.39 1.83 -4.93
C LEU A 98 -0.49 3.35 -5.12
N GLU A 99 0.61 3.93 -5.57
CA GLU A 99 0.61 5.27 -6.14
C GLU A 99 -0.50 5.42 -7.19
N GLY A 100 -1.16 6.58 -7.19
CA GLY A 100 -2.25 6.84 -8.11
C GLY A 100 -1.76 7.08 -9.53
N THR A 101 -2.53 6.57 -10.49
CA THR A 101 -2.28 6.76 -11.93
C THR A 101 -2.82 8.09 -12.44
N ASP A 102 -2.50 8.46 -13.68
CA ASP A 102 -2.88 9.71 -14.33
C ASP A 102 -2.43 10.96 -13.55
N GLY A 103 -1.28 10.84 -12.89
CA GLY A 103 -0.62 11.96 -12.23
C GLY A 103 -0.08 12.96 -13.24
N ARG A 104 0.03 14.23 -12.83
CA ARG A 104 0.77 15.23 -13.61
C ARG A 104 2.20 15.41 -13.12
N GLU A 105 2.54 14.76 -12.01
CA GLU A 105 3.72 15.09 -11.21
C GLU A 105 4.97 14.30 -11.64
N ARG A 106 4.84 13.20 -12.40
CA ARG A 106 5.97 12.38 -12.87
C ARG A 106 6.36 12.57 -14.34
N GLY A 107 5.60 13.30 -15.15
CA GLY A 107 5.96 13.57 -16.55
C GLY A 107 5.88 12.34 -17.46
N GLU A 108 6.79 12.17 -18.43
CA GLU A 108 6.74 11.05 -19.40
C GLU A 108 7.04 9.67 -18.76
N ASP A 109 7.78 9.64 -17.65
CA ASP A 109 8.13 8.41 -16.91
C ASP A 109 6.94 7.81 -16.14
N ASP A 110 5.86 8.57 -15.98
CA ASP A 110 4.65 8.18 -15.24
C ASP A 110 4.04 6.89 -15.82
N THR A 111 3.92 6.84 -17.15
CA THR A 111 3.34 5.69 -17.85
C THR A 111 4.10 4.38 -17.64
N THR A 112 5.41 4.43 -17.40
CA THR A 112 6.23 3.23 -17.18
C THR A 112 6.03 2.72 -15.76
N PHE A 113 6.11 3.63 -14.77
CA PHE A 113 5.91 3.29 -13.36
C PHE A 113 4.50 2.77 -13.10
N GLU A 114 3.48 3.40 -13.67
CA GLU A 114 2.08 2.95 -13.56
C GLU A 114 1.87 1.52 -14.08
N LYS A 115 2.44 1.21 -15.25
CA LYS A 115 2.32 -0.14 -15.84
C LYS A 115 3.05 -1.18 -14.99
N GLN A 116 4.24 -0.86 -14.52
CA GLN A 116 5.04 -1.77 -13.70
C GLN A 116 4.41 -2.00 -12.32
N SER A 117 3.94 -0.95 -11.65
CA SER A 117 3.27 -1.05 -10.35
C SER A 117 1.96 -1.82 -10.46
N ALA A 118 1.15 -1.57 -11.49
CA ALA A 118 -0.07 -2.33 -11.74
C ALA A 118 0.22 -3.82 -12.00
N LEU A 119 1.21 -4.12 -12.85
CA LEU A 119 1.62 -5.50 -13.13
C LEU A 119 2.14 -6.21 -11.87
N PHE A 120 2.95 -5.51 -11.07
CA PHE A 120 3.45 -6.01 -9.80
C PHE A 120 2.29 -6.37 -8.86
N ALA A 121 1.32 -5.47 -8.69
CA ALA A 121 0.17 -5.74 -7.84
C ALA A 121 -0.68 -6.92 -8.32
N LEU A 122 -0.94 -7.00 -9.63
CA LEU A 122 -1.67 -8.12 -10.22
C LEU A 122 -0.94 -9.46 -10.07
N ALA A 123 0.40 -9.45 -10.00
CA ALA A 123 1.19 -10.66 -9.86
C ALA A 123 1.23 -11.21 -8.44
N ILE A 124 1.10 -10.36 -7.41
CA ILE A 124 1.28 -10.75 -6.01
C ILE A 124 0.02 -10.67 -5.14
N ALA A 125 -1.01 -9.94 -5.57
CA ALA A 125 -2.22 -9.75 -4.79
C ALA A 125 -3.23 -10.87 -5.03
N ASP A 126 -3.87 -11.35 -3.97
CA ASP A 126 -5.00 -12.26 -4.06
C ASP A 126 -6.27 -11.52 -4.46
N ILE A 127 -6.39 -10.26 -4.02
CA ILE A 127 -7.54 -9.38 -4.28
C ILE A 127 -7.02 -8.02 -4.77
N VAL A 128 -7.57 -7.54 -5.88
CA VAL A 128 -7.29 -6.19 -6.38
C VAL A 128 -8.57 -5.37 -6.37
N LEU A 129 -8.57 -4.29 -5.61
CA LEU A 129 -9.60 -3.27 -5.59
C LEU A 129 -9.27 -2.20 -6.65
N ILE A 130 -10.20 -1.99 -7.58
CA ILE A 130 -10.08 -0.93 -8.59
C ILE A 130 -10.96 0.24 -8.13
N ASN A 131 -10.33 1.34 -7.72
CA ASN A 131 -11.00 2.55 -7.27
C ASN A 131 -11.14 3.52 -8.44
N MET A 132 -12.37 3.73 -8.90
CA MET A 132 -12.72 4.53 -10.09
C MET A 132 -13.20 5.93 -9.72
#